data_AF-A0A836SZP6-F1
#
_entry.id   AF-A0A836SZP6-F1
#
_cell.length_a   1.000
_cell.length_b   1.000
_cell.length_c   1.000
_cell.angle_alpha   90.00
_cell.angle_beta   90.00
_cell.angle_gamma   90.00
#
_symmetry.space_group_name_H-M   'P 1'
#
loop_
_entity.id
_entity.type
_entity.pdbx_description
1 polymer ?
#
loop_
_entity_poly.entity_id
_entity_poly.type
_entity_poly.pdbx_seq_one_letter_code
_entity_poly.pdbx_strand_id
1 'polypeptide(L)'
;MKILVLFCLGGFFLLISAPSNAEILQNKDCGSCHRLENTDKVSTGPDLHYAGNKFQPEWLKQFLQNPEVIRPAGVITDPGFLQGSRKNPHPSFSEKDASALADSLMALKISGPTLEPVATEPLSKGRRAKIKYQFERTFSCISCHQSLNLAWKVRGGISGPSLVNAGNRLQADWVANWLNTPEAYTEQSRMPR
;
A
#
# COMPACT_ATOMS: atom_id res chain seq x y z
N MET A 1 54.70 -44.84 23.59
CA MET A 1 54.19 -43.58 23.00
C MET A 1 52.93 -43.91 22.22
N LYS A 2 51.74 -43.47 22.67
CA LYS A 2 50.45 -43.73 22.00
C LYS A 2 50.03 -42.46 21.25
N ILE A 3 49.86 -42.55 19.94
CA ILE A 3 49.37 -41.45 19.09
C ILE A 3 47.84 -41.54 19.07
N LEU A 4 47.19 -40.52 19.63
CA LEU A 4 45.74 -40.36 19.62
C LEU A 4 45.35 -39.59 18.34
N VAL A 5 44.73 -40.27 17.38
CA VAL A 5 44.20 -39.64 16.17
C VAL A 5 42.79 -39.13 16.49
N LEU A 6 42.64 -37.80 16.54
CA LEU A 6 41.37 -37.12 16.76
C LEU A 6 40.65 -36.97 15.41
N PHE A 7 39.58 -37.74 15.20
CA PHE A 7 38.68 -37.58 14.05
C PHE A 7 37.74 -36.40 14.30
N CYS A 8 38.00 -35.25 13.67
CA CYS A 8 37.04 -34.16 13.59
C CYS A 8 35.96 -34.51 12.57
N LEU A 9 34.78 -34.94 13.04
CA LEU A 9 33.58 -34.96 12.21
C LEU A 9 33.16 -33.51 11.92
N GLY A 10 33.47 -33.04 10.71
CA GLY A 10 32.95 -31.78 10.18
C GLY A 10 31.46 -31.90 9.91
N GLY A 11 30.63 -31.32 10.79
CA GLY A 11 29.20 -31.19 10.58
C GLY A 11 28.92 -30.26 9.40
N PHE A 12 28.34 -30.80 8.33
CA PHE A 12 27.82 -30.03 7.20
C PHE A 12 26.53 -29.34 7.66
N PHE A 13 26.65 -28.13 8.21
CA PHE A 13 25.51 -27.24 8.42
C PHE A 13 24.99 -26.81 7.06
N LEU A 14 23.87 -27.40 6.63
CA LEU A 14 23.06 -26.87 5.53
C LEU A 14 22.58 -25.48 5.96
N LEU A 15 23.25 -24.45 5.45
CA LEU A 15 22.78 -23.07 5.49
C LEU A 15 21.52 -23.01 4.61
N ILE A 16 20.36 -23.22 5.22
CA ILE A 16 19.08 -22.86 4.62
C ILE A 16 19.05 -21.33 4.62
N SER A 17 19.52 -20.72 3.52
CA SER A 17 19.40 -19.30 3.30
C SER A 17 17.92 -18.93 3.37
N ALA A 18 17.57 -17.98 4.23
CA ALA A 18 16.22 -17.42 4.20
C ALA A 18 15.94 -16.90 2.79
N PRO A 19 14.74 -17.17 2.23
CA PRO A 19 14.40 -16.72 0.90
C PRO A 19 14.55 -15.20 0.83
N SER A 20 15.07 -14.70 -0.29
CA SER A 20 15.23 -13.26 -0.47
C SER A 20 13.86 -12.55 -0.42
N ASN A 21 13.83 -11.27 -0.06
CA ASN A 21 12.59 -10.48 -0.05
C ASN A 21 11.84 -10.52 -1.41
N ALA A 22 12.56 -10.63 -2.53
CA ALA A 22 11.90 -10.77 -3.84
C ALA A 22 11.22 -12.16 -4.03
N GLU A 23 11.76 -13.20 -3.41
CA GLU A 23 11.33 -14.58 -3.59
C GLU A 23 9.96 -14.85 -2.92
N ILE A 24 9.67 -14.21 -1.78
CA ILE A 24 8.37 -14.40 -1.12
C ILE A 24 7.21 -13.81 -1.93
N LEU A 25 7.42 -12.68 -2.63
CA LEU A 25 6.40 -12.08 -3.50
C LEU A 25 6.04 -13.00 -4.68
N GLN A 26 7.03 -13.71 -5.22
CA GLN A 26 6.82 -14.70 -6.27
C GLN A 26 6.15 -15.96 -5.72
N ASN A 27 6.62 -16.48 -4.59
CA ASN A 27 6.09 -17.70 -3.97
C ASN A 27 4.62 -17.56 -3.53
N LYS A 28 4.20 -16.35 -3.17
CA LYS A 28 2.79 -16.03 -2.83
C LYS A 28 1.98 -15.54 -4.03
N ASP A 29 2.56 -15.59 -5.23
CA ASP A 29 1.93 -15.22 -6.50
C ASP A 29 1.35 -13.80 -6.52
N CYS A 30 1.97 -12.84 -5.81
CA CYS A 30 1.50 -11.45 -5.79
C CYS A 30 1.48 -10.85 -7.20
N GLY A 31 2.41 -11.28 -8.04
CA GLY A 31 2.57 -10.83 -9.42
C GLY A 31 1.44 -11.25 -10.36
N SER A 32 0.58 -12.22 -10.04
CA SER A 32 -0.55 -12.58 -10.91
C SER A 32 -1.59 -11.48 -11.00
N CYS A 33 -1.79 -10.75 -9.90
CA CYS A 33 -2.74 -9.64 -9.82
C CYS A 33 -2.05 -8.26 -9.81
N HIS A 34 -0.90 -8.13 -9.17
CA HIS A 34 -0.22 -6.84 -8.98
C HIS A 34 0.94 -6.65 -9.95
N ARG A 35 1.13 -5.41 -10.42
CA ARG A 35 2.38 -4.99 -11.05
C ARG A 35 3.41 -4.71 -9.95
N LEU A 36 4.56 -5.39 -9.99
CA LEU A 36 5.63 -5.30 -8.99
C LEU A 36 6.89 -4.60 -9.52
N GLU A 37 6.98 -4.41 -10.84
CA GLU A 37 8.08 -3.75 -11.54
C GLU A 37 7.54 -2.66 -12.47
N ASN A 38 8.37 -1.69 -12.84
CA ASN A 38 7.99 -0.62 -13.76
C ASN A 38 7.92 -1.14 -15.21
N THR A 39 6.79 -1.77 -15.56
CA THR A 39 6.52 -2.41 -16.86
C THR A 39 5.12 -2.05 -17.34
N ASP A 40 4.81 -2.10 -18.63
CA ASP A 40 3.46 -1.79 -19.14
C ASP A 40 2.41 -2.90 -18.86
N LYS A 41 2.68 -3.80 -17.91
CA LYS A 41 1.80 -4.90 -17.54
C LYS A 41 0.47 -4.36 -17.00
N VAL A 42 -0.62 -4.70 -17.69
CA VAL A 42 -1.99 -4.49 -17.20
C VAL A 42 -2.23 -5.44 -16.01
N SER A 43 -2.52 -4.86 -14.86
CA SER A 43 -2.74 -5.58 -13.60
C SER A 43 -4.23 -5.53 -13.21
N THR A 44 -4.75 -6.61 -12.65
CA THR A 44 -6.13 -6.67 -12.13
C THR A 44 -6.22 -6.15 -10.69
N GLY A 45 -5.10 -6.17 -9.97
CA GLY A 45 -4.90 -5.54 -8.67
C GLY A 45 -4.26 -4.16 -8.77
N PRO A 46 -4.27 -3.36 -7.68
CA PRO A 46 -3.55 -2.11 -7.60
C PRO A 46 -2.07 -2.27 -7.91
N ASP A 47 -1.49 -1.29 -8.59
CA ASP A 47 -0.06 -1.27 -8.83
C ASP A 47 0.75 -1.11 -7.53
N LEU A 48 1.79 -1.94 -7.37
CA LEU A 48 2.62 -2.04 -6.18
C LEU A 48 4.11 -1.79 -6.46
N HIS A 49 4.54 -1.48 -7.69
CA HIS A 49 5.97 -1.25 -7.98
C HIS A 49 6.57 -0.04 -7.23
N TYR A 50 5.73 0.80 -6.63
CA TYR A 50 6.11 1.92 -5.76
C TYR A 50 5.56 1.79 -4.34
N ALA A 51 5.18 0.59 -3.89
CA ALA A 51 4.51 0.37 -2.61
C ALA A 51 5.25 1.00 -1.43
N GLY A 52 6.59 0.94 -1.43
CA GLY A 52 7.46 1.54 -0.42
C GLY A 52 7.55 3.06 -0.43
N ASN A 53 7.09 3.74 -1.50
CA ASN A 53 6.84 5.19 -1.46
C ASN A 53 5.46 5.49 -0.87
N LYS A 54 4.46 4.64 -1.12
CA LYS A 54 3.06 4.97 -0.88
C LYS A 54 2.57 4.62 0.51
N PHE A 55 2.89 3.42 0.99
CA PHE A 55 2.23 2.85 2.14
C PHE A 55 3.08 2.96 3.40
N GLN A 56 2.41 3.07 4.54
CA GLN A 56 3.06 2.89 5.83
C GLN A 56 3.36 1.39 6.06
N PRO A 57 4.55 1.02 6.57
CA PRO A 57 4.95 -0.39 6.71
C PRO A 57 4.02 -1.15 7.67
N GLU A 58 3.67 -0.53 8.79
CA GLU A 58 2.79 -1.14 9.80
C GLU A 58 1.39 -1.40 9.23
N TRP A 59 0.87 -0.48 8.41
CA TRP A 59 -0.41 -0.68 7.74
C TRP A 59 -0.35 -1.81 6.72
N LEU A 60 0.73 -1.93 5.93
CA LEU A 60 0.87 -3.06 5.00
C LEU A 60 0.83 -4.39 5.74
N LYS A 61 1.58 -4.52 6.83
CA LYS A 61 1.58 -5.73 7.66
C LYS A 61 0.18 -6.05 8.20
N GLN A 62 -0.56 -5.05 8.67
CA GLN A 62 -1.93 -5.23 9.18
C GLN A 62 -2.92 -5.58 8.06
N PHE A 63 -2.85 -4.89 6.94
CA PHE A 63 -3.69 -5.15 5.77
C PHE A 63 -3.50 -6.56 5.22
N LEU A 64 -2.26 -7.04 5.14
CA LEU A 64 -1.95 -8.39 4.65
C LEU A 64 -2.45 -9.49 5.60
N GLN A 65 -2.61 -9.21 6.90
CA GLN A 65 -3.22 -10.14 7.85
C GLN A 65 -4.74 -10.10 7.82
N ASN A 66 -5.32 -8.91 7.68
CA ASN A 66 -6.76 -8.70 7.66
C ASN A 66 -7.16 -7.69 6.58
N PRO A 67 -7.29 -8.12 5.31
CA PRO A 67 -7.54 -7.21 4.21
C PRO A 67 -8.91 -6.54 4.29
N GLU A 68 -8.93 -5.23 4.14
CA GLU A 68 -10.16 -4.42 4.11
C GLU A 68 -10.47 -3.88 2.72
N VAL A 69 -11.74 -3.54 2.47
CA VAL A 69 -12.15 -2.94 1.19
C VAL A 69 -11.79 -1.46 1.15
N ILE A 70 -10.75 -1.11 0.40
CA ILE A 70 -10.33 0.29 0.21
C ILE A 70 -11.12 0.98 -0.90
N ARG A 71 -11.58 0.24 -1.92
CA ARG A 71 -12.32 0.77 -3.08
C ARG A 71 -13.69 0.07 -3.19
N PRO A 72 -14.74 0.58 -2.52
CA PRO A 72 -16.04 -0.08 -2.48
C PRO A 72 -16.71 -0.24 -3.85
N ALA A 73 -16.47 0.70 -4.78
CA ALA A 73 -16.98 0.62 -6.15
C ALA A 73 -16.03 -0.07 -7.13
N GLY A 74 -14.86 -0.57 -6.67
CA GLY A 74 -13.79 -1.04 -7.55
C GLY A 74 -12.97 0.08 -8.20
N VAL A 75 -12.37 -0.23 -9.35
CA VAL A 75 -11.72 0.72 -10.26
C VAL A 75 -12.62 0.96 -11.47
N ILE A 76 -12.38 2.05 -12.20
CA ILE A 76 -13.30 2.49 -13.26
C ILE A 76 -13.41 1.54 -14.45
N THR A 77 -12.37 0.74 -14.69
CA THR A 77 -12.34 -0.29 -15.75
C THR A 77 -13.15 -1.54 -15.40
N ASP A 78 -13.71 -1.58 -14.20
CA ASP A 78 -14.42 -2.76 -13.70
C ASP A 78 -15.83 -2.86 -14.27
N PRO A 79 -16.24 -4.07 -14.73
CA PRO A 79 -17.65 -4.36 -14.96
C PRO A 79 -18.43 -4.10 -13.66
N GLY A 80 -19.42 -3.21 -13.73
CA GLY A 80 -20.23 -2.82 -12.59
C GLY A 80 -19.63 -1.73 -11.69
N PHE A 81 -18.70 -0.91 -12.18
CA PHE A 81 -18.26 0.30 -11.47
C PHE A 81 -19.48 1.12 -11.00
N LEU A 82 -19.46 1.55 -9.73
CA LEU A 82 -20.55 2.20 -8.98
C LEU A 82 -21.73 1.30 -8.54
N GLN A 83 -21.76 0.02 -8.93
CA GLN A 83 -22.78 -0.92 -8.45
C GLN A 83 -22.46 -1.49 -7.06
N GLY A 84 -21.29 -1.15 -6.49
CA GLY A 84 -20.91 -1.46 -5.11
C GLY A 84 -20.77 -2.96 -4.79
N SER A 85 -20.70 -3.80 -5.81
CA SER A 85 -20.89 -5.25 -5.72
C SER A 85 -19.59 -6.06 -5.68
N ARG A 86 -18.42 -5.42 -5.78
CA ARG A 86 -17.15 -6.14 -5.81
C ARG A 86 -16.73 -6.62 -4.42
N LYS A 87 -16.84 -7.94 -4.24
CA LYS A 87 -16.11 -8.72 -3.25
C LYS A 87 -14.98 -9.45 -3.97
N ASN A 88 -13.85 -8.79 -4.17
CA ASN A 88 -12.59 -9.49 -4.44
C ASN A 88 -11.83 -9.53 -3.11
N PRO A 89 -12.06 -10.54 -2.26
CA PRO A 89 -11.30 -10.66 -1.03
C PRO A 89 -9.83 -10.88 -1.42
N HIS A 90 -8.98 -9.93 -1.05
CA HIS A 90 -7.54 -10.13 -1.10
C HIS A 90 -7.21 -11.29 -0.13
N PRO A 91 -6.26 -12.19 -0.47
CA PRO A 91 -5.85 -13.24 0.45
C PRO A 91 -5.29 -12.64 1.75
N SER A 92 -5.56 -13.30 2.88
CA SER A 92 -4.90 -13.01 4.15
C SER A 92 -3.70 -13.92 4.35
N PHE A 93 -2.71 -13.43 5.09
CA PHE A 93 -1.46 -14.13 5.38
C PHE A 93 -1.23 -14.24 6.88
N SER A 94 -0.45 -15.24 7.30
CA SER A 94 0.02 -15.34 8.69
C SER A 94 0.85 -14.11 9.08
N GLU A 95 0.98 -13.80 10.37
CA GLU A 95 1.79 -12.65 10.82
C GLU A 95 3.22 -12.68 10.26
N LYS A 96 3.85 -13.87 10.26
CA LYS A 96 5.20 -14.08 9.73
C LYS A 96 5.28 -13.75 8.23
N ASP A 97 4.36 -14.30 7.44
CA ASP A 97 4.32 -14.06 6.00
C ASP A 97 3.99 -12.61 5.69
N ALA A 98 3.02 -12.01 6.41
CA ALA A 98 2.63 -10.62 6.25
C ALA A 98 3.79 -9.65 6.56
N SER A 99 4.61 -9.94 7.58
CA SER A 99 5.80 -9.14 7.88
C SER A 99 6.81 -9.22 6.73
N ALA A 100 7.16 -10.42 6.28
CA ALA A 100 8.13 -10.61 5.20
C ALA A 100 7.65 -10.01 3.87
N LEU A 101 6.35 -10.16 3.56
CA LEU A 101 5.72 -9.53 2.39
C LEU A 101 5.73 -8.00 2.50
N ALA A 102 5.39 -7.44 3.68
CA ALA A 102 5.43 -6.00 3.90
C ALA A 102 6.85 -5.44 3.70
N ASP A 103 7.88 -6.08 4.28
CA ASP A 103 9.29 -5.68 4.10
C ASP A 103 9.70 -5.69 2.62
N SER A 104 9.25 -6.71 1.88
CA SER A 104 9.52 -6.87 0.45
C SER A 104 8.81 -5.80 -0.39
N LEU A 105 7.55 -5.48 -0.08
CA LEU A 105 6.80 -4.40 -0.74
C LEU A 105 7.38 -3.02 -0.40
N MET A 106 7.88 -2.81 0.82
CA MET A 106 8.52 -1.56 1.23
C MET A 106 9.84 -1.29 0.50
N ALA A 107 10.49 -2.34 -0.02
CA ALA A 107 11.67 -2.20 -0.88
C ALA A 107 11.33 -1.71 -2.30
N LEU A 108 10.07 -1.83 -2.73
CA LEU A 108 9.63 -1.39 -4.06
C LEU A 108 9.45 0.14 -4.08
N LYS A 109 10.37 0.84 -4.72
CA LYS A 109 10.36 2.30 -4.84
C LYS A 109 10.63 2.75 -6.27
N ILE A 110 10.00 3.86 -6.68
CA ILE A 110 10.31 4.51 -7.96
C ILE A 110 11.79 4.89 -8.02
N SER A 111 12.42 4.65 -9.17
CA SER A 111 13.77 5.15 -9.44
C SER A 111 13.69 6.64 -9.76
N GLY A 112 14.41 7.48 -9.02
CA GLY A 112 14.37 8.93 -9.20
C GLY A 112 14.77 9.69 -7.93
N PRO A 113 14.64 11.03 -7.93
CA PRO A 113 14.85 11.81 -6.73
C PRO A 113 13.87 11.38 -5.63
N THR A 114 14.37 11.29 -4.40
CA THR A 114 13.55 11.03 -3.23
C THR A 114 12.41 12.03 -3.16
N LEU A 115 11.22 11.59 -2.76
CA LEU A 115 10.10 12.50 -2.52
C LEU A 115 10.52 13.53 -1.46
N GLU A 116 10.22 14.81 -1.73
CA GLU A 116 10.50 15.87 -0.78
C GLU A 116 9.77 15.60 0.54
N PRO A 117 10.49 15.50 1.68
CA PRO A 117 9.87 15.21 2.95
C PRO A 117 8.84 16.27 3.32
N VAL A 118 7.64 15.83 3.67
CA VAL A 118 6.58 16.70 4.18
C VAL A 118 6.65 16.72 5.71
N ALA A 119 6.69 17.91 6.30
CA ALA A 119 6.64 18.06 7.75
C ALA A 119 5.30 17.50 8.30
N THR A 120 5.37 16.60 9.28
CA THR A 120 4.21 15.90 9.86
C THR A 120 3.78 16.47 11.21
N GLU A 121 4.10 17.75 11.47
CA GLU A 121 3.76 18.42 12.73
C GLU A 121 2.26 18.37 13.04
N PRO A 122 1.88 18.13 14.32
CA PRO A 122 0.49 18.11 14.72
C PRO A 122 -0.26 19.38 14.32
N LEU A 123 -1.34 19.21 13.56
CA LEU A 123 -2.16 20.34 13.11
C LEU A 123 -2.93 20.95 14.28
N SER A 124 -3.03 22.29 14.35
CA SER A 124 -3.94 22.96 15.29
C SER A 124 -5.41 22.63 15.00
N LYS A 125 -6.29 22.80 16.01
CA LYS A 125 -7.75 22.60 15.83
C LYS A 125 -8.31 23.42 14.67
N GLY A 126 -7.90 24.69 14.54
CA GLY A 126 -8.32 25.58 13.46
C GLY A 126 -7.86 25.11 12.08
N ARG A 127 -6.60 24.63 11.96
CA ARG A 127 -6.10 24.05 10.71
C ARG A 127 -6.88 22.79 10.32
N ARG A 128 -7.17 21.90 11.27
CA ARG A 128 -7.98 20.69 11.00
C ARG A 128 -9.39 21.04 10.51
N ALA A 129 -10.04 22.02 11.14
CA ALA A 129 -11.36 22.49 10.71
C ALA A 129 -11.33 23.09 9.30
N LYS A 130 -10.33 23.94 8.99
CA LYS A 130 -10.12 24.50 7.65
C LYS A 130 -9.91 23.40 6.60
N ILE A 131 -9.04 22.42 6.88
CA ILE A 131 -8.77 21.30 5.96
C ILE A 131 -10.03 20.47 5.72
N LYS A 132 -10.82 20.18 6.77
CA LYS A 132 -12.09 19.47 6.61
C LYS A 132 -13.06 20.24 5.71
N TYR A 133 -13.19 21.55 5.92
CA TYR A 133 -14.02 22.39 5.05
C TYR A 133 -13.51 22.39 3.60
N GLN A 134 -12.20 22.50 3.39
CA GLN A 134 -11.61 22.45 2.06
C GLN A 134 -11.88 21.12 1.36
N PHE A 135 -11.68 20.00 2.08
CA PHE A 135 -11.94 18.65 1.58
C PHE A 135 -13.42 18.44 1.20
N GLU A 136 -14.35 18.95 2.01
CA GLU A 136 -15.78 18.69 1.80
C GLU A 136 -16.48 19.69 0.89
N ARG A 137 -16.06 20.96 0.90
CA ARG A 137 -16.81 22.07 0.31
C ARG A 137 -16.04 22.80 -0.78
N THR A 138 -14.77 23.13 -0.54
CA THR A 138 -13.98 23.91 -1.49
C THR A 138 -13.58 23.07 -2.69
N PHE A 139 -12.99 21.90 -2.45
CA PHE A 139 -12.50 21.00 -3.50
C PHE A 139 -13.44 19.82 -3.76
N SER A 140 -14.47 19.65 -2.92
CA SER A 140 -15.47 18.58 -3.06
C SER A 140 -14.86 17.17 -3.18
N CYS A 141 -13.71 16.92 -2.55
CA CYS A 141 -13.05 15.62 -2.49
C CYS A 141 -14.01 14.53 -1.99
N ILE A 142 -14.86 14.91 -1.02
CA ILE A 142 -15.86 14.02 -0.42
C ILE A 142 -16.91 13.51 -1.43
N SER A 143 -17.10 14.17 -2.58
CA SER A 143 -18.03 13.70 -3.61
C SER A 143 -17.59 12.38 -4.25
N CYS A 144 -16.28 12.09 -4.22
CA CYS A 144 -15.73 10.83 -4.72
C CYS A 144 -15.18 9.93 -3.60
N HIS A 145 -14.58 10.52 -2.57
CA HIS A 145 -13.89 9.78 -1.51
C HIS A 145 -14.73 9.67 -0.24
N GLN A 146 -14.69 8.49 0.39
CA GLN A 146 -15.25 8.33 1.74
C GLN A 146 -14.33 8.94 2.80
N SER A 147 -14.93 9.56 3.82
CA SER A 147 -14.24 10.10 5.01
C SER A 147 -15.15 10.03 6.24
N LEU A 148 -14.60 10.33 7.42
CA LEU A 148 -15.39 10.43 8.64
C LEU A 148 -15.98 11.84 8.78
N ASN A 149 -17.29 11.90 9.06
CA ASN A 149 -17.92 13.15 9.49
C ASN A 149 -17.60 13.44 10.96
N LEU A 150 -18.10 14.58 11.48
CA LEU A 150 -17.86 14.99 12.87
C LEU A 150 -18.46 14.04 13.93
N ALA A 151 -19.36 13.14 13.52
CA ALA A 151 -19.96 12.12 14.36
C ALA A 151 -19.30 10.74 14.17
N TRP A 152 -18.10 10.68 13.59
CA TRP A 152 -17.34 9.46 13.33
C TRP A 152 -18.04 8.44 12.43
N LYS A 153 -18.99 8.87 11.60
CA LYS A 153 -19.67 8.02 10.62
C LYS A 153 -19.03 8.20 9.24
N VAL A 154 -18.86 7.10 8.52
CA VAL A 154 -18.41 7.10 7.13
C VAL A 154 -19.44 7.83 6.26
N ARG A 155 -18.95 8.78 5.45
CA ARG A 155 -19.73 9.59 4.49
C ARG A 155 -18.90 9.88 3.25
N GLY A 156 -19.56 10.29 2.17
CA GLY A 156 -18.91 10.64 0.90
C GLY A 156 -19.20 9.64 -0.21
N GLY A 157 -18.62 9.89 -1.38
CA GLY A 157 -18.74 9.04 -2.55
C GLY A 157 -17.94 7.74 -2.44
N ILE A 158 -18.26 6.79 -3.31
CA ILE A 158 -17.59 5.48 -3.39
C ILE A 158 -16.78 5.30 -4.68
N SER A 159 -16.82 6.28 -5.58
CA SER A 159 -16.12 6.26 -6.87
C SER A 159 -14.60 6.38 -6.73
N GLY A 160 -14.13 7.04 -5.66
CA GLY A 160 -12.74 7.07 -5.24
C GLY A 160 -12.47 6.09 -4.09
N PRO A 161 -11.18 5.81 -3.78
CA PRO A 161 -10.82 5.03 -2.61
C PRO A 161 -11.27 5.71 -1.32
N SER A 162 -11.63 4.92 -0.31
CA SER A 162 -11.89 5.41 1.03
C SER A 162 -10.64 6.08 1.61
N LEU A 163 -10.83 7.27 2.19
CA LEU A 163 -9.80 8.01 2.91
C LEU A 163 -10.00 7.94 4.44
N VAL A 164 -10.92 7.09 4.90
CA VAL A 164 -11.00 6.74 6.32
C VAL A 164 -9.67 6.13 6.75
N ASN A 165 -9.09 6.65 7.83
CA ASN A 165 -7.78 6.25 8.35
C ASN A 165 -6.62 6.34 7.35
N ALA A 166 -6.73 7.19 6.32
CA ALA A 166 -5.69 7.34 5.30
C ALA A 166 -4.31 7.70 5.87
N GLY A 167 -4.24 8.43 6.98
CA GLY A 167 -2.97 8.79 7.62
C GLY A 167 -2.20 7.60 8.21
N ASN A 168 -2.90 6.53 8.60
CA ASN A 168 -2.24 5.29 9.02
C ASN A 168 -1.79 4.46 7.80
N ARG A 169 -2.41 4.69 6.64
CA ARG A 169 -2.20 3.90 5.42
C ARG A 169 -1.15 4.48 4.48
N LEU A 170 -1.15 5.80 4.31
CA LEU A 170 -0.39 6.50 3.27
C LEU A 170 0.74 7.34 3.87
N GLN A 171 1.87 7.39 3.18
CA GLN A 171 2.97 8.30 3.52
C GLN A 171 2.66 9.72 3.00
N ALA A 172 3.01 10.75 3.79
CA ALA A 172 2.56 12.13 3.57
C ALA A 172 3.20 12.78 2.34
N ASP A 173 4.48 12.51 2.12
CA ASP A 173 5.28 12.83 0.94
C ASP A 173 4.70 12.21 -0.33
N TRP A 174 4.26 10.94 -0.29
CA TRP A 174 3.55 10.35 -1.42
C TRP A 174 2.21 11.02 -1.69
N VAL A 175 1.42 11.34 -0.66
CA VAL A 175 0.14 12.04 -0.84
C VAL A 175 0.37 13.42 -1.49
N ALA A 176 1.37 14.16 -1.02
CA ALA A 176 1.70 15.46 -1.59
C ALA A 176 2.15 15.36 -3.05
N ASN A 177 3.01 14.38 -3.38
CA ASN A 177 3.45 14.16 -4.75
C ASN A 177 2.28 13.71 -5.65
N TRP A 178 1.47 12.76 -5.19
CA TRP A 178 0.29 12.26 -5.91
C TRP A 178 -0.70 13.38 -6.23
N LEU A 179 -0.93 14.32 -5.31
CA LEU A 179 -1.82 15.47 -5.55
C LEU A 179 -1.27 16.42 -6.61
N ASN A 180 0.04 16.59 -6.69
CA ASN A 180 0.69 17.47 -7.66
C ASN A 180 0.84 16.81 -9.05
N THR A 181 1.16 15.51 -9.09
CA THR A 181 1.54 14.78 -10.31
C THR A 181 0.96 13.36 -10.31
N PRO A 182 -0.37 13.18 -10.33
CA PRO A 182 -0.98 11.85 -10.25
C PRO A 182 -0.62 10.94 -11.45
N GLU A 183 -0.33 11.52 -12.61
CA GLU A 183 0.12 10.78 -13.81
C GLU A 183 1.44 10.04 -13.60
N ALA A 184 2.29 10.47 -12.65
CA ALA A 184 3.54 9.78 -12.32
C ALA A 184 3.30 8.39 -11.70
N TYR A 185 2.09 8.12 -11.23
CA TYR A 185 1.73 6.88 -10.55
C TYR A 185 0.61 6.11 -11.24
N THR A 186 -0.33 6.81 -11.88
CA THR A 186 -1.39 6.19 -12.68
C THR A 186 -1.76 7.06 -13.88
N GLU A 187 -1.45 6.58 -15.08
CA GLU A 187 -1.76 7.27 -16.35
C GLU A 187 -3.26 7.52 -16.55
N GLN A 188 -4.11 6.66 -15.99
CA GLN A 188 -5.57 6.71 -16.13
C GLN A 188 -6.27 7.39 -14.94
N SER A 189 -5.55 8.18 -14.13
CA SER A 189 -6.15 8.87 -12.98
C SER A 189 -7.25 9.83 -13.44
N ARG A 190 -8.41 9.76 -12.77
CA ARG A 190 -9.48 10.78 -12.88
C ARG A 190 -9.51 11.71 -11.66
N MET A 191 -8.51 11.64 -10.79
CA MET A 191 -8.40 12.57 -9.67
C MET A 191 -8.13 13.98 -10.23
N PRO A 192 -8.93 15.00 -9.87
CA PRO A 192 -8.70 16.36 -10.31
C PRO A 192 -7.34 16.88 -9.84
N ARG A 193 -6.71 17.73 -10.67
CA ARG A 193 -5.57 18.57 -10.29
C ARG A 193 -6.07 19.82 -9.57
#